data_AF-A0A7C6P7S1-F1
#
_entry.id   AF-A0A7C6P7S1-F1
#
_cell.length_a   1.000
_cell.length_b   1.000
_cell.length_c   1.000
_cell.angle_alpha   90.00
_cell.angle_beta   90.00
_cell.angle_gamma   90.00
#
_symmetry.space_group_name_H-M   'P 1'
#
loop_
_entity.id
_entity.type
_entity.pdbx_description
1 polymer ?
#
loop_
_entity_poly.entity_id
_entity_poly.type
_entity_poly.pdbx_seq_one_letter_code
_entity_poly.pdbx_strand_id
1 'polypeptide(L)'
;MDIKKIDLNMATNYLSVDKLNWIQVNDNNFVLKGGLFFKENKSFHRLPETIETRPNLITLGKHSSGIYFDFKTNSTAISLKIDILSKAYMAHMEIAVLLVLKSK
;
A
#
# COMPACT_ATOMS: atom_id res chain seq x y z
N MET A 1 23.58 2.72 4.10
CA MET A 1 22.79 2.63 2.85
C MET A 1 22.33 4.05 2.53
N ASP A 2 22.74 4.60 1.38
CA ASP A 2 22.49 6.00 1.05
C ASP A 2 21.16 6.12 0.28
N ILE A 3 20.12 6.63 0.97
CA ILE A 3 18.74 6.68 0.48
C ILE A 3 18.66 7.41 -0.87
N LYS A 4 19.52 8.41 -1.08
CA LYS A 4 19.59 9.20 -2.33
C LYS A 4 19.96 8.36 -3.55
N LYS A 5 20.77 7.30 -3.40
CA LYS A 5 21.16 6.41 -4.49
C LYS A 5 20.05 5.44 -4.90
N ILE A 6 19.19 5.04 -3.96
CA ILE A 6 18.04 4.17 -4.23
C ILE A 6 16.98 4.95 -5.02
N ASP A 7 16.75 6.19 -4.62
CA ASP A 7 15.76 7.07 -5.24
C ASP A 7 16.14 7.43 -6.69
N LEU A 8 17.44 7.63 -6.98
CA LEU A 8 17.93 7.88 -8.34
C LEU A 8 17.61 6.71 -9.30
N ASN A 9 17.76 5.47 -8.85
CA ASN A 9 17.46 4.28 -9.67
C ASN A 9 15.95 4.05 -9.85
N MET A 10 15.10 4.52 -8.93
CA MET A 10 13.65 4.58 -9.14
C MET A 10 13.28 5.68 -10.15
N ALA A 11 13.93 6.85 -10.04
CA ALA A 11 13.68 7.99 -10.92
C ALA A 11 14.18 7.78 -12.36
N THR A 12 15.18 6.92 -12.59
CA THR A 12 15.68 6.61 -13.94
C THR A 12 15.00 5.41 -14.59
N ASN A 13 14.40 4.50 -13.82
CA ASN A 13 13.66 3.33 -14.33
C ASN A 13 12.16 3.61 -14.49
N TYR A 14 11.79 4.78 -15.02
CA TYR A 14 10.45 4.94 -15.57
C TYR A 14 10.34 4.03 -16.79
N LEU A 15 9.82 2.82 -16.59
CA LEU A 15 9.22 2.04 -17.66
C LEU A 15 8.27 3.00 -18.38
N SER A 16 8.48 3.17 -19.69
CA SER A 16 7.64 3.99 -20.56
C SER A 16 6.17 3.76 -20.21
N VAL A 17 5.52 4.78 -19.66
CA VAL A 17 4.19 4.71 -19.03
C VAL A 17 3.12 4.17 -20.00
N ASP A 18 3.40 4.23 -21.30
CA ASP A 18 2.54 3.85 -22.42
C ASP A 18 2.20 2.35 -22.54
N LYS A 19 2.70 1.48 -21.65
CA LYS A 19 2.37 0.03 -21.63
C LYS A 19 1.90 -0.52 -20.29
N LEU A 20 1.52 0.33 -19.34
CA LEU A 20 1.02 -0.14 -18.04
C LEU A 20 -0.50 -0.36 -18.08
N ASN A 21 -0.92 -1.57 -17.73
CA ASN A 21 -2.33 -1.86 -17.46
C ASN A 21 -2.64 -1.58 -15.98
N TRP A 22 -3.28 -0.45 -15.70
CA TRP A 22 -3.67 -0.07 -14.34
C TRP A 22 -4.94 -0.82 -13.93
N ILE A 23 -4.82 -1.64 -12.89
CA ILE A 23 -5.93 -2.39 -12.32
C ILE A 23 -6.28 -1.74 -10.98
N GLN A 24 -7.56 -1.49 -10.73
CA GLN A 24 -8.02 -0.95 -9.47
C GLN A 24 -8.06 -2.06 -8.41
N VAL A 25 -7.83 -1.69 -7.15
CA VAL A 25 -7.85 -2.64 -6.02
C VAL A 25 -9.21 -3.35 -5.89
N ASN A 26 -10.28 -2.70 -6.33
CA ASN A 26 -11.63 -3.25 -6.26
C ASN A 26 -11.95 -4.25 -7.39
N ASP A 27 -11.02 -4.46 -8.33
CA ASP A 27 -11.18 -5.44 -9.39
C ASP A 27 -10.90 -6.86 -8.86
N ASN A 28 -11.61 -7.86 -9.39
CA ASN A 28 -11.56 -9.28 -8.96
C ASN A 28 -10.18 -9.97 -9.06
N ASN A 29 -9.13 -9.25 -9.47
CA ASN A 29 -7.78 -9.76 -9.67
C ASN A 29 -6.92 -9.72 -8.41
N PHE A 30 -7.36 -9.02 -7.36
CA PHE A 30 -6.65 -8.92 -6.09
C PHE A 30 -7.48 -9.46 -4.93
N VAL A 31 -6.83 -10.20 -4.04
CA VAL A 31 -7.41 -10.58 -2.76
C VAL A 31 -6.81 -9.71 -1.67
N LEU A 32 -7.60 -8.80 -1.12
CA LEU A 32 -7.22 -8.02 0.06
C LEU A 32 -7.31 -8.88 1.32
N LYS A 33 -6.24 -8.93 2.09
CA LYS A 33 -6.17 -9.62 3.39
C LYS A 33 -5.77 -8.64 4.50
N GLY A 34 -6.25 -8.89 5.71
CA GLY A 34 -6.02 -8.03 6.88
C GLY A 34 -6.89 -6.76 6.94
N GLY A 35 -7.65 -6.44 5.88
CA GLY A 35 -8.55 -5.29 5.82
C GLY A 35 -10.00 -5.64 6.20
N LEU A 36 -10.24 -5.98 7.47
CA LEU A 36 -11.56 -6.46 7.95
C LEU A 36 -12.72 -5.51 7.57
N PHE A 37 -12.50 -4.20 7.64
CA PHE A 37 -13.52 -3.17 7.41
C PHE A 37 -13.38 -2.45 6.06
N PHE A 38 -12.61 -3.00 5.12
CA PHE A 38 -12.35 -2.33 3.83
C PHE A 38 -13.63 -2.11 3.02
N LYS A 39 -14.56 -3.07 3.04
CA LYS A 39 -15.81 -3.00 2.26
C LYS A 39 -16.74 -1.89 2.77
N GLU A 40 -16.82 -1.76 4.08
CA GLU A 40 -17.65 -0.80 4.79
C GLU A 40 -17.07 0.61 4.68
N ASN A 41 -15.77 0.76 4.96
CA ASN A 41 -15.12 2.06 5.01
C ASN A 41 -14.72 2.59 3.63
N LYS A 42 -14.63 1.73 2.61
CA LYS A 42 -14.01 2.06 1.30
C LYS A 42 -12.61 2.66 1.46
N SER A 43 -11.88 2.26 2.50
CA SER A 43 -10.55 2.74 2.86
C SER A 43 -9.74 1.64 3.55
N PHE A 44 -8.41 1.80 3.57
CA PHE A 44 -7.49 0.85 4.21
C PHE A 44 -7.36 1.05 5.73
N HIS A 45 -8.39 1.60 6.38
CA HIS A 45 -8.45 1.73 7.82
C HIS A 45 -8.72 0.38 8.48
N ARG A 46 -8.07 0.13 9.62
CA ARG A 46 -8.20 -1.11 10.41
C ARG A 46 -9.42 -1.12 11.33
N LEU A 47 -9.98 0.04 11.61
CA LEU A 47 -11.15 0.20 12.46
C LEU A 47 -12.31 0.75 11.64
N PRO A 48 -13.57 0.43 11.98
CA PRO A 48 -14.73 1.00 11.29
C PRO A 48 -14.84 2.49 11.60
N GLU A 49 -15.34 3.29 10.65
CA GLU A 49 -15.45 4.74 10.82
C GLU A 49 -16.39 5.17 11.95
N THR A 50 -17.33 4.29 12.33
CA THR A 50 -18.34 4.54 13.35
C THR A 50 -17.91 4.13 14.76
N ILE A 51 -16.67 3.65 14.96
CA ILE A 51 -16.23 3.22 16.28
C ILE A 51 -16.02 4.41 17.22
N GLU A 52 -16.65 4.36 18.39
CA GLU A 52 -16.40 5.32 19.46
C GLU A 52 -15.29 4.81 20.37
N THR A 53 -14.14 5.48 20.36
CA THR A 53 -12.99 5.13 21.19
C THR A 53 -12.09 6.36 21.41
N ARG A 54 -10.96 6.17 22.09
CA ARG A 54 -10.01 7.25 22.39
C ARG A 54 -9.45 7.85 21.09
N PRO A 55 -9.27 9.19 20.99
CA PRO A 55 -8.78 9.84 19.76
C PRO A 55 -7.48 9.25 19.21
N ASN A 56 -6.53 8.89 20.08
CA ASN A 56 -5.26 8.28 19.65
C ASN A 56 -5.47 6.90 19.01
N LEU A 57 -6.45 6.13 19.47
CA LEU A 57 -6.79 4.83 18.87
C LEU A 57 -7.48 5.01 17.52
N ILE A 58 -8.30 6.06 17.36
CA ILE A 58 -8.88 6.43 16.06
C ILE A 58 -7.76 6.76 15.07
N THR A 59 -6.79 7.58 15.48
CA THR A 59 -5.62 7.92 14.63
C THR A 59 -4.82 6.67 14.26
N LEU A 60 -4.49 5.81 15.23
CA LEU A 60 -3.78 4.55 14.98
C LEU A 60 -4.59 3.57 14.10
N GLY A 61 -5.91 3.61 14.19
CA GLY A 61 -6.84 2.84 13.37
C GLY A 61 -6.81 3.19 11.90
N LYS A 62 -6.35 4.40 11.53
CA LYS A 62 -6.19 4.83 10.13
C LYS A 62 -4.98 4.22 9.44
N HIS A 63 -4.03 3.64 10.18
CA HIS A 63 -2.86 2.98 9.59
C HIS A 63 -3.23 1.63 8.98
N SER A 64 -2.68 1.33 7.80
CA SER A 64 -2.90 0.09 7.05
C SER A 64 -2.02 -1.09 7.51
N SER A 65 -1.46 -1.05 8.72
CA SER A 65 -0.52 -2.07 9.22
C SER A 65 -1.13 -3.47 9.21
N GLY A 66 -0.45 -4.43 8.57
CA GLY A 66 -0.91 -5.82 8.45
C GLY A 66 -1.91 -6.06 7.32
N ILE A 67 -2.30 -5.02 6.56
CA ILE A 67 -3.05 -5.16 5.32
C ILE A 67 -2.08 -5.51 4.18
N TYR A 68 -2.46 -6.47 3.34
CA TYR A 68 -1.69 -6.83 2.15
C TYR A 68 -2.58 -7.30 1.00
N PHE A 69 -2.06 -7.17 -0.22
CA PHE A 69 -2.67 -7.72 -1.42
C PHE A 69 -2.02 -9.04 -1.78
N ASP A 70 -2.86 -10.03 -2.09
CA ASP A 70 -2.45 -11.31 -2.65
C ASP A 70 -2.92 -11.36 -4.11
N PHE A 71 -1.98 -11.56 -5.02
CA PHE A 71 -2.24 -11.64 -6.46
C PHE A 71 -1.17 -12.49 -7.14
N LYS A 72 -1.49 -12.97 -8.34
CA LYS A 72 -0.57 -13.71 -9.20
C LYS A 72 -0.46 -12.99 -10.53
N THR A 73 0.76 -12.85 -11.02
CA THR A 73 1.03 -12.25 -12.33
C THR A 73 2.22 -12.93 -12.99
N ASN A 74 2.21 -12.99 -14.32
CA ASN A 74 3.36 -13.37 -15.13
C ASN A 74 4.15 -12.14 -15.63
N SER A 75 3.76 -10.94 -15.19
CA SER A 75 4.46 -9.69 -15.56
C SER A 75 5.89 -9.69 -15.05
N THR A 76 6.80 -9.16 -15.86
CA THR A 76 8.21 -8.95 -15.50
C THR A 76 8.41 -7.70 -14.65
N ALA A 77 7.39 -6.84 -14.54
CA ALA A 77 7.42 -5.62 -13.76
C ALA A 77 6.08 -5.35 -13.07
N ILE A 78 6.13 -4.76 -11.88
CA ILE A 78 4.95 -4.34 -11.11
C ILE A 78 5.15 -2.86 -10.76
N SER A 79 4.13 -2.05 -11.04
CA SER A 79 4.09 -0.64 -10.67
C SER A 79 2.92 -0.42 -9.71
N LEU A 80 3.15 0.41 -8.69
CA LEU A 80 2.16 0.74 -7.68
C LEU A 80 1.94 2.25 -7.67
N LYS A 81 0.67 2.65 -7.75
CA LYS A 81 0.24 4.04 -7.57
C LYS A 81 -0.57 4.13 -6.28
N ILE A 82 -0.09 4.89 -5.31
CA ILE A 82 -0.71 5.04 -3.99
C ILE A 82 -0.71 6.50 -3.56
N ASP A 83 -1.82 6.91 -2.95
CA ASP A 83 -1.92 8.19 -2.24
C ASP A 83 -1.76 7.92 -0.74
N ILE A 84 -0.64 8.37 -0.17
CA ILE A 84 -0.36 8.20 1.26
C ILE A 84 -0.74 9.49 2.01
N LEU A 85 -1.88 9.47 2.68
CA LEU A 85 -2.39 10.56 3.51
C LEU A 85 -1.78 10.54 4.92
N SER A 86 -0.45 10.47 5.07
CA SER A 86 0.20 10.89 6.32
C SER A 86 1.70 11.11 6.14
N LYS A 87 2.18 12.24 6.66
CA LYS A 87 3.56 12.46 7.07
C LYS A 87 3.68 12.17 8.56
N ALA A 88 3.74 10.90 8.94
CA ALA A 88 4.36 10.53 10.22
C ALA A 88 5.69 9.86 9.88
N TYR A 89 6.66 10.67 9.43
CA TYR A 89 8.05 10.23 9.45
C TYR A 89 8.43 10.05 10.92
N MET A 90 8.31 8.82 11.41
CA MET A 90 8.97 8.44 12.63
C MET A 90 10.43 8.23 12.25
N ALA A 91 11.35 9.02 12.81
CA ALA A 91 12.77 8.97 12.42
C ALA A 91 13.42 7.58 12.53
N HIS A 92 12.78 6.67 13.26
CA HIS A 92 13.20 5.27 13.44
C HIS A 92 12.48 4.27 12.52
N MET A 93 11.56 4.72 11.65
CA MET A 93 10.86 3.86 10.68
C MET A 93 11.14 4.31 9.25
N GLU A 94 11.65 3.38 8.45
CA GLU A 94 11.64 3.54 7.00
C GLU A 94 10.20 3.44 6.48
N ILE A 95 9.91 4.14 5.38
CA ILE A 95 8.62 4.03 4.70
C ILE A 95 8.52 2.61 4.11
N ALA A 96 7.81 1.73 4.80
CA ALA A 96 7.64 0.35 4.37
C ALA A 96 6.30 0.18 3.63
N VAL A 97 6.37 0.08 2.29
CA VAL A 97 5.31 -0.52 1.49
C VAL A 97 5.68 -1.98 1.27
N LEU A 98 5.10 -2.89 2.04
CA LEU A 98 5.39 -4.32 1.91
C LEU A 98 4.54 -4.92 0.79
N LEU A 99 5.15 -5.17 -0.38
CA LEU A 99 4.59 -6.02 -1.41
C LEU A 99 5.14 -7.44 -1.24
N VAL A 100 4.29 -8.39 -0.86
CA VAL A 100 4.67 -9.80 -0.77
C VAL A 100 4.61 -10.40 -2.18
N LEU A 101 5.77 -10.53 -2.82
CA LEU A 101 5.90 -11.23 -4.10
C LEU A 101 6.13 -12.72 -3.84
N LYS A 102 5.11 -13.55 -4.09
CA LYS A 102 5.34 -14.99 -4.24
C LYS A 102 5.69 -15.29 -5.70
N SER A 103 6.98 -15.48 -5.96
CA SER A 103 7.46 -16.21 -7.13
C SER A 103 7.34 -17.71 -6.88
N LYS A 104 7.11 -18.47 -7.97
CA LYS A 104 6.88 -19.92 -8.10
C LYS A 104 7.33 -20.79 -6.92
#